data_AF-A0A3N5UK28-F1
#
_entry.id   AF-A0A3N5UK28-F1
#
_cell.length_a   1.000
_cell.length_b   1.000
_cell.length_c   1.000
_cell.angle_alpha   90.00
_cell.angle_beta   90.00
_cell.angle_gamma   90.00
#
_symmetry.space_group_name_H-M   'P 1'
#
loop_
_entity.id
_entity.type
_entity.pdbx_description
1 polymer ?
#
loop_
_entity_poly.entity_id
_entity_poly.type
_entity_poly.pdbx_seq_one_letter_code
_entity_poly.pdbx_strand_id
1 'polypeptide(L)' 'MAPRTYTAKAPAKLNLRLKVIGRRPDGYHELVSLMVPVDICDVLEFRPIPEKI' A
#
# COMPACT_ATOMS: atom_id res chain seq x y z
N MET A 1 -4.87 -24.96 -20.71
CA MET A 1 -4.01 -24.50 -19.59
C MET A 1 -4.83 -23.49 -18.79
N ALA A 2 -4.99 -23.68 -17.48
CA ALA A 2 -5.66 -22.67 -16.65
C ALA A 2 -4.84 -21.35 -16.68
N PRO A 3 -5.48 -20.17 -16.68
CA PRO A 3 -4.76 -18.90 -16.68
C PRO A 3 -3.85 -18.84 -15.45
N ARG A 4 -2.60 -18.37 -15.66
CA ARG A 4 -1.68 -18.13 -14.54
C ARG A 4 -2.25 -17.03 -13.66
N THR A 5 -2.59 -17.39 -12.43
CA THR A 5 -2.98 -16.44 -11.40
C THR A 5 -1.76 -16.10 -10.54
N TYR A 6 -1.52 -14.81 -10.30
CA TYR A 6 -0.52 -14.35 -9.34
C TYR A 6 -1.22 -13.76 -8.12
N THR A 7 -0.71 -14.05 -6.93
CA THR A 7 -1.28 -13.55 -5.68
C THR A 7 -0.20 -12.82 -4.89
N ALA A 8 -0.54 -11.66 -4.33
CA ALA A 8 0.32 -10.89 -3.44
C ALA A 8 -0.43 -10.47 -2.18
N LYS A 9 0.28 -10.36 -1.06
CA LYS A 9 -0.22 -9.75 0.17
C LYS A 9 0.17 -8.28 0.22
N ALA A 10 -0.78 -7.42 0.57
CA ALA A 10 -0.54 -6.01 0.83
C ALA A 10 -0.78 -5.74 2.33
N PRO A 11 0.27 -5.78 3.17
CA PRO A 11 0.11 -5.60 4.61
C PRO A 11 -0.33 -4.17 4.94
N ALA A 12 -1.27 -4.05 5.86
CA ALA A 12 -1.61 -2.79 6.49
C ALA A 12 -0.45 -2.30 7.35
N LYS A 13 -0.46 -1.01 7.69
CA LYS A 13 0.51 -0.40 8.60
C LYS A 13 -0.17 0.40 9.68
N LEU A 14 0.47 0.47 10.84
CA LEU A 14 0.13 1.39 11.91
C LEU A 14 1.18 2.51 11.99
N ASN A 15 0.74 3.72 12.34
CA ASN A 15 1.66 4.74 12.84
C ASN A 15 1.65 4.63 14.36
N LEU A 16 2.69 4.06 14.98
CA LEU A 16 2.78 3.99 16.45
C LEU A 16 3.04 5.38 17.05
N ARG A 17 3.70 6.24 16.28
CA ARG A 17 3.83 7.68 16.57
C ARG A 17 3.65 8.44 15.28
N LEU A 18 2.98 9.59 15.36
CA LEU A 18 2.86 10.55 14.27
C LEU A 18 2.96 11.94 14.86
N LYS A 19 3.84 12.76 14.29
CA LYS A 19 3.98 14.17 14.62
C LYS A 19 3.90 15.00 13.34
N VAL A 20 3.02 15.98 13.36
CA VAL A 20 2.98 17.05 12.35
C VAL A 20 4.02 18.10 12.74
N ILE A 21 4.94 18.42 11.83
CA ILE A 21 6.02 19.38 12.09
C ILE A 21 5.85 20.71 11.37
N GLY A 22 4.96 20.79 10.38
CA GLY A 22 4.61 22.04 9.71
C GLY A 22 3.69 21.83 8.52
N ARG A 23 3.22 22.93 7.93
CA ARG A 23 2.47 22.94 6.68
C ARG A 23 3.40 23.34 5.53
N ARG A 24 3.32 22.61 4.42
CA ARG A 24 4.12 22.84 3.21
C ARG A 24 3.39 23.80 2.24
N PRO A 25 4.12 24.49 1.35
CA PRO A 25 3.52 25.36 0.33
C PRO A 25 2.62 24.63 -0.68
N ASP A 26 2.80 23.32 -0.86
CA ASP A 26 1.99 22.48 -1.75
C ASP A 26 0.66 22.01 -1.13
N GLY A 27 0.34 22.47 0.08
CA GLY A 27 -0.91 22.14 0.78
C GLY A 27 -0.84 20.92 1.69
N TYR A 28 0.26 20.17 1.69
CA TYR A 28 0.47 19.03 2.59
C TYR A 28 1.08 19.45 3.93
N HIS A 29 1.27 18.46 4.81
CA HIS A 29 1.99 18.62 6.07
C HIS A 29 3.31 17.87 6.02
N GLU A 30 4.34 18.46 6.60
CA GLU A 30 5.59 17.79 6.88
C GLU A 30 5.41 16.93 8.14
N LEU A 31 5.79 15.65 8.08
CA LEU A 31 5.51 14.66 9.12
C LEU A 31 6.76 13.91 9.56
N VAL A 32 6.81 13.54 10.84
CA VAL A 32 7.71 12.49 11.37
C VAL A 32 6.85 11.37 11.95
N SER A 33 7.07 10.14 11.51
CA SER A 33 6.26 8.99 11.92
C SER A 33 7.12 7.75 12.18
N LEU A 34 6.73 6.95 13.18
CA LEU A 34 7.22 5.58 13.36
C LEU A 34 6.16 4.63 12.83
N MET A 35 6.43 4.04 11.67
CA MET A 35 5.51 3.14 10.99
C MET A 35 5.94 1.69 11.15
N VAL A 36 4.96 0.81 11.41
CA VAL A 36 5.17 -0.63 11.48
C VAL A 36 4.14 -1.34 10.62
N PRO A 37 4.55 -2.32 9.78
CA PRO A 37 3.61 -3.21 9.13
C PRO A 37 2.97 -4.15 10.16
N VAL A 38 1.76 -4.64 9.85
CA VAL A 38 1.06 -5.65 10.66
C VAL A 38 0.60 -6.80 9.77
N ASP A 39 0.26 -7.93 10.39
CA ASP A 39 -0.14 -9.14 9.66
C ASP A 39 -1.52 -9.06 9.01
N ILE A 40 -2.34 -8.05 9.36
CA ILE A 40 -3.60 -7.76 8.67
C ILE A 40 -3.26 -7.25 7.27
N CYS A 41 -3.73 -7.96 6.24
CA CYS A 41 -3.39 -7.69 4.85
C CYS A 41 -4.61 -7.77 3.94
N ASP A 42 -4.61 -6.98 2.88
CA ASP A 42 -5.38 -7.31 1.69
C ASP A 42 -4.67 -8.42 0.89
N VAL A 43 -5.43 -9.23 0.17
CA VAL A 43 -4.92 -10.24 -0.76
C VAL A 43 -5.29 -9.82 -2.17
N LEU A 44 -4.28 -9.47 -2.96
CA LEU A 44 -4.44 -9.04 -4.34
C LEU A 44 -4.24 -10.23 -5.27
N GLU A 45 -5.24 -10.49 -6.12
CA GLU A 45 -5.17 -11.52 -7.14
C GLU A 45 -5.13 -10.88 -8.54
N PHE A 46 -4.15 -11.32 -9.34
CA PHE A 46 -3.91 -10.80 -10.68
C PHE A 46 -4.08 -11.92 -11.70
N ARG A 47 -4.74 -11.58 -12.81
CA ARG A 47 -4.88 -12.46 -13.97
C ARG A 47 -4.53 -11.67 -15.23
N PRO A 48 -3.86 -12.29 -16.22
CA PRO A 48 -3.64 -11.64 -17.50
C PRO A 48 -4.99 -11.35 -18.16
N ILE A 49 -5.16 -10.13 -18.65
CA ILE A 49 -6.22 -9.86 -19.61
C ILE A 49 -5.79 -10.40 -20.98
N PRO A 50 -6.72 -10.90 -21.81
CA PRO A 50 -6.38 -11.29 -23.18
C PRO A 50 -5.72 -10.13 -23.92
N GLU A 51 -4.66 -10.42 -24.65
CA GLU A 51 -4.02 -9.43 -25.53
C GLU A 51 -5.04 -9.01 -26.59
N LYS A 52 -5.30 -7.70 -26.70
CA LYS A 52 -6.17 -7.19 -27.78
C LYS A 52 -5.41 -7.34 -29.10
N ILE A 53 -5.94 -8.18 -29.98
CA ILE A 53 -5.56 -8.23 -31.40
C ILE A 53 -6.02 -6.92 -32.06
#